data_AF-A0A933CNX4-F1
#
_entry.id   AF-A0A933CNX4-F1
#
_cell.length_a   1.000
_cell.length_b   1.000
_cell.length_c   1.000
_cell.angle_alpha   90.00
_cell.angle_beta   90.00
_cell.angle_gamma   90.00
#
_symmetry.space_group_name_H-M   'P 1'
#
loop_
_entity.id
_entity.type
_entity.pdbx_description
1 polymer ?
#
loop_
_entity_poly.entity_id
_entity_poly.type
_entity_poly.pdbx_seq_one_letter_code
_entity_poly.pdbx_strand_id
1 'polypeptide(L)'
;MLARFRRWLLSGMAAGALALPLLGQGPEVTAFAGRVRDEQGQPLVGATVMFRGLDFDVNRQTQTDKDGRFYYGGFRVGRYQVSVLRGGEVLWSFAVSVPPFREVTELEIDLKKLREAAEQMTRLDPELERQRQEELERRQHEDNLKAHLNRGSRHLNQGRPEEAVAEFQAALALEPKRGATHGLLAAAVAAAGRDDEAIEHYRRALEVEPQEAAHHNNLGTVLARQGKLEEALSHFEKAAQLDPERASTYQFNRGAALLNAGRPAEALPVLRQATRTDPTLAVAHYFLGLALVRSTPRLSGAPAAERVEPPPGAVEAFQHYLQLAPEGEYAPPARDYLKRLGALPPESVLPTIPLPEIRP
;
A
#
# COMPACT_ATOMS: atom_id res chain seq x y z
N MET A 1 39.97 -4.49 3.47
CA MET A 1 38.63 -5.07 3.71
C MET A 1 37.60 -4.03 3.30
N LEU A 2 36.51 -4.47 2.64
CA LEU A 2 35.44 -3.67 2.01
C LEU A 2 35.76 -3.03 0.65
N ALA A 3 35.68 -3.86 -0.40
CA ALA A 3 35.15 -3.48 -1.73
C ALA A 3 34.91 -4.76 -2.56
N ARG A 4 34.01 -5.64 -2.09
CA ARG A 4 33.51 -6.78 -2.87
C ARG A 4 32.02 -6.92 -2.58
N PHE A 5 31.16 -6.50 -3.51
CA PHE A 5 30.11 -7.31 -4.13
C PHE A 5 29.09 -6.46 -4.92
N ARG A 6 28.70 -7.01 -6.08
CA ARG A 6 27.52 -6.75 -6.93
C ARG A 6 27.58 -5.63 -7.98
N ARG A 7 27.57 -6.05 -9.26
CA ARG A 7 26.36 -6.02 -10.09
C ARG A 7 26.45 -7.04 -11.24
N TRP A 8 25.31 -7.68 -11.52
CA TRP A 8 25.04 -8.54 -12.66
C TRP A 8 23.70 -8.10 -13.28
N LEU A 9 23.60 -8.28 -14.60
CA LEU A 9 22.43 -8.25 -15.50
C LEU A 9 21.85 -6.89 -15.91
N LEU A 10 22.06 -6.50 -17.17
CA LEU A 10 21.13 -6.78 -18.29
C LEU A 10 21.82 -6.53 -19.65
N SER A 11 21.35 -7.24 -20.66
CA SER A 11 22.04 -7.67 -21.88
C SER A 11 21.31 -7.23 -23.14
N GLY A 12 22.02 -7.02 -24.26
CA GLY A 12 21.49 -7.36 -25.60
C GLY A 12 21.83 -6.46 -26.80
N MET A 13 21.97 -7.14 -27.95
CA MET A 13 22.03 -6.72 -29.37
C MET A 13 23.46 -6.60 -29.96
N ALA A 14 23.86 -7.31 -31.02
CA ALA A 14 23.18 -8.12 -32.06
C ALA A 14 24.03 -9.40 -32.35
N ALA A 15 23.57 -10.50 -32.96
CA ALA A 15 22.56 -10.73 -33.98
C ALA A 15 22.03 -12.19 -33.91
N GLY A 16 20.83 -12.43 -34.44
CA GLY A 16 20.17 -13.74 -34.43
C GLY A 16 20.41 -14.61 -35.67
N ALA A 17 20.19 -15.92 -35.53
CA ALA A 17 19.29 -16.75 -36.36
C ALA A 17 19.41 -18.26 -35.99
N LEU A 18 18.30 -18.81 -35.49
CA LEU A 18 17.65 -20.12 -35.71
C LEU A 18 18.38 -21.48 -35.71
N ALA A 19 17.70 -22.42 -35.02
CA ALA A 19 17.51 -23.87 -35.25
C ALA A 19 18.39 -24.90 -34.49
N LEU A 20 17.70 -25.73 -33.68
CA LEU A 20 18.08 -27.05 -33.13
C LEU A 20 17.48 -28.15 -34.04
N PRO A 21 17.79 -29.47 -33.91
CA PRO A 21 18.85 -30.18 -33.16
C PRO A 21 19.61 -31.25 -34.00
N LEU A 22 20.69 -31.87 -33.48
CA LEU A 22 20.99 -33.32 -33.65
C LEU A 22 22.22 -33.73 -32.80
N LEU A 23 22.08 -34.90 -32.17
CA LEU A 23 23.08 -35.58 -31.34
C LEU A 23 24.32 -36.00 -32.15
N GLY A 24 25.51 -35.79 -31.58
CA GLY A 24 26.78 -36.38 -32.01
C GLY A 24 27.81 -36.27 -30.88
N GLN A 25 28.47 -37.39 -30.56
CA GLN A 25 29.24 -37.59 -29.33
C GLN A 25 30.73 -37.26 -29.50
N GLY A 26 31.31 -36.56 -28.51
CA GLY A 26 32.75 -36.33 -28.32
C GLY A 26 32.97 -35.03 -27.51
N PRO A 27 33.99 -34.92 -26.64
CA PRO A 27 34.23 -33.66 -25.94
C PRO A 27 34.71 -32.63 -26.96
N GLU A 28 33.88 -31.65 -27.34
CA GLU A 28 34.35 -30.51 -28.10
C GLU A 28 35.28 -29.68 -27.21
N VAL A 29 36.58 -29.99 -27.29
CA VAL A 29 37.65 -29.31 -26.58
C VAL A 29 37.87 -27.98 -27.29
N THR A 30 37.31 -26.91 -26.75
CA THR A 30 37.55 -25.54 -27.25
C THR A 30 38.85 -24.99 -26.65
N ALA A 31 39.53 -24.09 -27.37
CA ALA A 31 40.73 -23.42 -26.89
C ALA A 31 40.55 -21.89 -26.83
N PHE A 32 41.25 -21.24 -25.91
CA PHE A 32 41.52 -19.81 -25.97
C PHE A 32 42.92 -19.58 -26.53
N ALA A 33 43.01 -18.78 -27.57
CA ALA A 33 44.26 -18.27 -28.09
C ALA A 33 44.19 -16.75 -28.10
N GLY A 34 45.31 -16.06 -27.95
CA GLY A 34 45.23 -14.61 -27.94
C GLY A 34 46.55 -13.93 -27.72
N ARG A 35 46.47 -12.60 -27.66
CA ARG A 35 47.61 -11.75 -27.34
C ARG A 35 47.20 -10.70 -26.33
N VAL A 36 48.07 -10.45 -25.36
CA VAL A 36 47.90 -9.39 -24.37
C VAL A 36 48.91 -8.28 -24.66
N ARG A 37 48.42 -7.04 -24.75
CA ARG A 37 49.24 -5.84 -24.87
C ARG A 37 49.02 -4.92 -23.69
N ASP A 38 50.07 -4.28 -23.23
CA ASP A 38 50.01 -3.28 -22.17
C ASP A 38 49.45 -1.94 -22.67
N GLU A 39 49.42 -0.94 -21.78
CA GLU A 39 48.92 0.40 -22.09
C GLU A 39 49.80 1.18 -23.07
N GLN A 40 51.05 0.77 -23.23
CA GLN A 40 51.99 1.31 -24.21
C GLN A 40 51.88 0.58 -25.56
N GLY A 41 50.98 -0.41 -25.67
CA GLY A 41 50.77 -1.23 -26.86
C GLY A 41 51.85 -2.30 -27.06
N GLN A 42 52.74 -2.51 -26.08
CA GLN A 42 53.78 -3.51 -26.14
C GLN A 42 53.26 -4.88 -25.69
N PRO A 43 53.83 -5.99 -26.19
CA PRO A 43 53.46 -7.31 -25.72
C PRO A 43 53.69 -7.47 -24.21
N LEU A 44 52.65 -7.86 -23.48
CA LEU A 44 52.75 -8.04 -22.05
C LEU A 44 53.32 -9.43 -21.74
N VAL A 45 54.63 -9.52 -21.54
CA VAL A 45 55.36 -10.78 -21.34
C VAL A 45 55.21 -11.32 -19.91
N GLY A 46 54.98 -12.64 -19.78
CA GLY A 46 54.91 -13.32 -18.48
C GLY A 46 53.68 -12.98 -17.63
N ALA A 47 52.64 -12.39 -18.23
CA ALA A 47 51.37 -12.13 -17.56
C ALA A 47 50.56 -13.43 -17.44
N THR A 48 49.90 -13.60 -16.30
CA THR A 48 49.00 -14.73 -16.07
C THR A 48 47.64 -14.41 -16.67
N VAL A 49 47.18 -15.22 -17.60
CA VAL A 49 45.79 -15.19 -18.11
C VAL A 49 45.03 -16.30 -17.41
N MET A 50 44.09 -15.92 -16.55
CA MET A 50 43.26 -16.83 -15.77
C MET A 50 41.85 -16.90 -16.36
N PHE A 51 41.34 -18.12 -16.46
CA PHE A 51 40.00 -18.44 -16.96
C PHE A 51 39.22 -19.11 -15.84
N ARG A 52 38.13 -18.47 -15.42
CA ARG A 52 37.19 -19.03 -14.44
C ARG A 52 35.85 -19.29 -15.10
N GLY A 53 35.39 -20.54 -15.06
CA GLY A 53 34.03 -20.89 -15.46
C GLY A 53 33.01 -20.14 -14.58
N LEU A 54 32.06 -19.48 -15.22
CA LEU A 54 30.94 -18.84 -14.53
C LEU A 54 29.76 -19.80 -14.36
N ASP A 55 29.65 -20.77 -15.28
CA ASP A 55 28.57 -21.76 -15.30
C ASP A 55 29.01 -23.13 -14.74
N PHE A 56 30.28 -23.26 -14.34
CA PHE A 56 30.89 -24.52 -13.86
C PHE A 56 32.18 -24.26 -13.07
N ASP A 57 32.57 -25.19 -12.21
CA ASP A 57 33.75 -25.07 -11.34
C ASP A 57 35.06 -25.44 -12.07
N VAL A 58 35.48 -24.57 -12.99
CA VAL A 58 36.73 -24.71 -13.73
C VAL A 58 37.56 -23.45 -13.54
N ASN A 59 38.78 -23.62 -13.00
CA ASN A 59 39.78 -22.56 -12.95
C ASN A 59 41.03 -23.04 -13.69
N ARG A 60 41.42 -22.32 -14.73
CA ARG A 60 42.61 -22.58 -15.54
C ARG A 60 43.43 -21.31 -15.64
N GLN A 61 44.74 -21.45 -15.83
CA GLN A 61 45.62 -20.32 -16.06
C GLN A 61 46.73 -20.69 -17.04
N THR A 62 47.18 -19.70 -17.77
CA THR A 62 48.33 -19.78 -18.67
C THR A 62 49.18 -18.51 -18.52
N GLN A 63 50.36 -18.51 -19.10
CA GLN A 63 51.24 -17.34 -19.13
C GLN A 63 51.47 -16.90 -20.57
N THR A 64 51.61 -15.59 -20.75
CA THR A 64 51.97 -15.02 -22.05
C THR A 64 53.45 -15.24 -22.36
N ASP A 65 53.74 -15.56 -23.62
CA ASP A 65 55.10 -15.72 -24.13
C ASP A 65 55.81 -14.37 -24.37
N LYS A 66 57.01 -14.42 -24.94
CA LYS A 66 57.83 -13.23 -25.29
C LYS A 66 57.16 -12.26 -26.27
N ASP A 67 56.17 -12.73 -27.03
CA ASP A 67 55.39 -11.96 -27.99
C ASP A 67 54.01 -11.59 -27.42
N GLY A 68 53.81 -11.78 -26.11
CA GLY A 68 52.57 -11.51 -25.38
C GLY A 68 51.44 -12.47 -25.73
N ARG A 69 51.73 -13.57 -26.45
CA ARG A 69 50.72 -14.53 -26.90
C ARG A 69 50.47 -15.58 -25.86
N PHE A 70 49.25 -16.09 -25.82
CA PHE A 70 48.89 -17.23 -25.00
C PHE A 70 48.04 -18.20 -25.80
N TYR A 71 48.11 -19.46 -25.39
CA TYR A 71 47.25 -20.52 -25.86
C TYR A 71 46.91 -21.43 -24.69
N TYR A 72 45.66 -21.84 -24.61
CA TYR A 72 45.22 -22.85 -23.65
C TYR A 72 44.01 -23.61 -24.22
N GLY A 73 44.14 -24.94 -24.33
CA GLY A 73 43.05 -25.83 -24.75
C GLY A 73 42.32 -26.45 -23.57
N GLY A 74 41.17 -27.07 -23.81
CA GLY A 74 40.45 -27.82 -22.76
C GLY A 74 39.25 -27.12 -22.14
N PHE A 75 38.64 -26.18 -22.86
CA PHE A 75 37.45 -25.48 -22.41
C PHE A 75 36.16 -26.15 -22.90
N ARG A 76 35.12 -26.03 -22.08
CA ARG A 76 33.76 -26.46 -22.40
C ARG A 76 33.00 -25.25 -22.94
N VAL A 77 31.98 -25.50 -23.76
CA VAL A 77 31.03 -24.47 -24.18
C VAL A 77 30.39 -23.82 -22.94
N GLY A 78 30.32 -22.50 -22.90
CA GLY A 78 29.76 -21.74 -21.78
C GLY A 78 30.49 -20.42 -21.50
N ARG A 79 30.19 -19.80 -20.35
CA ARG A 79 30.73 -18.48 -20.01
C ARG A 79 31.94 -18.58 -19.10
N TYR A 80 32.94 -17.77 -19.42
CA TYR A 80 34.19 -17.65 -18.70
C TYR A 80 34.42 -16.21 -18.28
N GLN A 81 34.88 -16.02 -17.06
CA GLN A 81 35.57 -14.80 -16.65
C GLN A 81 37.05 -14.95 -17.01
N VAL A 82 37.55 -14.07 -17.87
CA VAL A 82 38.96 -13.99 -18.23
C VAL A 82 39.58 -12.83 -17.47
N SER A 83 40.66 -13.12 -16.73
CA SER A 83 41.40 -12.12 -15.96
C SER A 83 42.85 -12.13 -16.38
N VAL A 84 43.42 -10.95 -16.62
CA VAL A 84 44.86 -10.77 -16.87
C VAL A 84 45.49 -10.26 -15.58
N LEU A 85 46.55 -10.92 -15.15
CA LEU A 85 47.28 -10.59 -13.92
C LEU A 85 48.78 -10.42 -14.19
N ARG A 86 49.43 -9.55 -13.41
CA ARG A 86 50.89 -9.42 -13.36
C ARG A 86 51.34 -9.25 -11.91
N GLY A 87 52.30 -10.05 -11.48
CA GLY A 87 52.79 -10.00 -10.08
C GLY A 87 51.73 -10.30 -9.02
N GLY A 88 50.62 -10.95 -9.37
CA GLY A 88 49.49 -11.23 -8.47
C GLY A 88 48.37 -10.19 -8.48
N GLU A 89 48.55 -9.05 -9.14
CA GLU A 89 47.50 -8.02 -9.29
C GLU A 89 46.68 -8.23 -10.56
N VAL A 90 45.36 -8.04 -10.48
CA VAL A 90 44.47 -8.12 -11.64
C VAL A 90 44.53 -6.80 -12.42
N LEU A 91 45.08 -6.85 -13.62
CA LEU A 91 45.17 -5.70 -14.52
C LEU A 91 43.85 -5.41 -15.22
N TRP A 92 43.11 -6.47 -15.59
CA TRP A 92 41.81 -6.38 -16.24
C TRP A 92 41.03 -7.69 -16.11
N SER A 93 39.70 -7.61 -16.16
CA SER A 93 38.83 -8.78 -16.13
C SER A 93 37.54 -8.54 -16.91
N PHE A 94 37.13 -9.50 -17.73
CA PHE A 94 35.90 -9.41 -18.54
C PHE A 94 35.31 -10.80 -18.77
N ALA A 95 34.01 -10.84 -19.10
CA ALA A 95 33.32 -12.08 -19.41
C ALA A 95 33.34 -12.36 -20.92
N VAL A 96 33.55 -13.62 -21.28
CA VAL A 96 33.47 -14.13 -22.64
C VAL A 96 32.58 -15.36 -22.68
N SER A 97 31.76 -15.45 -23.72
CA SER A 97 30.96 -16.64 -24.01
C SER A 97 31.63 -17.45 -25.11
N VAL A 98 31.88 -18.73 -24.85
CA VAL A 98 32.38 -19.68 -25.85
C VAL A 98 31.16 -20.33 -26.51
N PRO A 99 30.86 -20.04 -27.78
CA PRO A 99 29.75 -20.66 -28.48
C PRO A 99 30.05 -22.13 -28.81
N PRO A 100 29.01 -22.97 -29.01
CA PRO A 100 29.20 -24.32 -29.55
C PRO A 100 29.81 -24.26 -30.97
N PHE A 101 30.58 -25.29 -31.35
CA PHE A 101 31.23 -25.43 -32.65
C PHE A 101 32.42 -24.50 -32.96
N ARG A 102 33.02 -23.85 -31.96
CA ARG A 102 34.23 -23.03 -32.15
C ARG A 102 35.48 -23.72 -31.61
N GLU A 103 36.36 -24.17 -32.50
CA GLU A 103 37.61 -24.85 -32.10
C GLU A 103 38.54 -23.94 -31.29
N VAL A 104 38.67 -22.67 -31.69
CA VAL A 104 39.50 -21.67 -31.01
C VAL A 104 38.75 -20.34 -30.89
N THR A 105 38.66 -19.80 -29.67
CA THR A 105 38.21 -18.44 -29.41
C THR A 105 39.44 -17.53 -29.31
N GLU A 106 39.63 -16.69 -30.32
CA GLU A 106 40.70 -15.69 -30.32
C GLU A 106 40.34 -14.47 -29.44
N LEU A 107 41.28 -14.08 -28.59
CA LEU A 107 41.16 -12.95 -27.67
C LEU A 107 42.31 -11.98 -27.88
N GLU A 108 42.05 -10.85 -28.54
CA GLU A 108 42.95 -9.71 -28.53
C GLU A 108 42.66 -8.83 -27.31
N ILE A 109 43.58 -8.82 -26.34
CA ILE A 109 43.46 -8.08 -25.09
C ILE A 109 44.41 -6.90 -25.15
N ASP A 110 43.92 -5.75 -25.59
CA ASP A 110 44.65 -4.48 -25.60
C ASP A 110 44.21 -3.63 -24.40
N LEU A 111 45.06 -3.57 -23.36
CA LEU A 111 44.71 -2.92 -22.11
C LEU A 111 44.47 -1.40 -22.28
N LYS A 112 45.13 -0.77 -23.26
CA LYS A 112 44.89 0.64 -23.59
C LYS A 112 43.47 0.84 -24.14
N LYS A 113 43.12 0.09 -25.18
CA LYS A 113 41.79 0.19 -25.80
C LYS A 113 40.67 -0.17 -24.83
N LEU A 114 40.89 -1.17 -23.99
CA LEU A 114 39.92 -1.59 -22.97
C LEU A 114 39.71 -0.50 -21.90
N ARG A 115 40.77 0.18 -21.47
CA ARG A 115 40.65 1.33 -20.57
C ARG A 115 39.99 2.53 -21.23
N GLU A 116 40.38 2.89 -22.44
CA GLU A 116 39.76 3.98 -23.20
C GLU A 116 38.27 3.72 -23.43
N ALA A 117 37.89 2.49 -23.79
CA ALA A 117 36.49 2.09 -23.95
C ALA A 117 35.72 2.14 -22.62
N ALA A 118 36.35 1.73 -21.51
CA ALA A 118 35.74 1.80 -20.19
C ALA A 118 35.60 3.23 -19.67
N GLU A 119 36.57 4.10 -19.93
CA GLU A 119 36.49 5.54 -19.62
C GLU A 119 35.41 6.23 -20.46
N GLN A 120 35.28 5.87 -21.74
CA GLN A 120 34.21 6.37 -22.61
C GLN A 120 32.83 5.86 -22.14
N MET A 121 32.70 4.59 -21.76
CA MET A 121 31.46 4.05 -21.16
C MET A 121 31.14 4.66 -19.79
N THR A 122 32.14 5.04 -19.00
CA THR A 122 31.93 5.75 -17.73
C THR A 122 31.50 7.20 -17.97
N ARG A 123 31.85 7.78 -19.14
CA ARG A 123 31.43 9.13 -19.58
C ARG A 123 30.08 9.14 -20.32
N LEU A 124 29.58 8.00 -20.78
CA LEU A 124 28.31 7.80 -21.47
C LEU A 124 27.37 7.07 -20.49
N ASP A 125 26.57 7.75 -19.67
CA ASP A 125 25.48 8.60 -20.13
C ASP A 125 24.99 9.51 -18.98
N PRO A 126 25.37 10.80 -18.96
CA PRO A 126 24.91 11.75 -17.93
C PRO A 126 23.39 11.83 -17.80
N GLU A 127 22.66 11.47 -18.86
CA GLU A 127 21.20 11.38 -18.84
C GLU A 127 20.71 10.19 -18.01
N LEU A 128 21.38 9.03 -18.07
CA LEU A 128 21.05 7.88 -17.23
C LEU A 128 21.31 8.16 -15.74
N GLU A 129 22.39 8.88 -15.42
CA GLU A 129 22.68 9.30 -14.04
C GLU A 129 21.64 10.28 -13.52
N ARG A 130 21.24 11.25 -14.34
CA ARG A 130 20.15 12.18 -14.04
C ARG A 130 18.83 11.44 -13.80
N GLN A 131 18.44 10.53 -14.69
CA GLN A 131 17.21 9.74 -14.54
C GLN A 131 17.22 8.91 -13.26
N ARG A 132 18.36 8.32 -12.89
CA ARG A 132 18.48 7.56 -11.64
C ARG A 132 18.34 8.47 -10.42
N GLN A 133 18.90 9.66 -10.47
CA GLN A 133 18.80 10.63 -9.39
C GLN A 133 17.36 11.15 -9.23
N GLU A 134 16.71 11.51 -10.34
CA GLU A 134 15.31 11.90 -10.38
C GLU A 134 14.39 10.78 -9.85
N GLU A 135 14.67 9.52 -10.20
CA GLU A 135 13.91 8.39 -9.67
C GLU A 135 14.10 8.22 -8.16
N LEU A 136 15.32 8.39 -7.65
CA LEU A 136 15.60 8.34 -6.21
C LEU A 136 14.89 9.46 -5.46
N GLU A 137 14.92 10.68 -5.98
CA GLU A 137 14.23 11.83 -5.41
C GLU A 137 12.70 11.63 -5.44
N ARG A 138 12.15 11.10 -6.54
CA ARG A 138 10.73 10.75 -6.62
C ARG A 138 10.36 9.68 -5.58
N ARG A 139 11.16 8.63 -5.45
CA ARG A 139 10.94 7.58 -4.43
C ARG A 139 11.00 8.15 -3.02
N GLN A 140 12.00 8.98 -2.73
CA GLN A 140 12.12 9.64 -1.41
C GLN A 140 10.93 10.55 -1.13
N HIS A 141 10.47 11.31 -2.13
CA HIS A 141 9.28 12.14 -2.02
C HIS A 141 8.04 11.31 -1.68
N GLU A 142 7.78 10.23 -2.44
CA GLU A 142 6.67 9.31 -2.21
C GLU A 142 6.75 8.63 -0.83
N ASP A 143 7.94 8.19 -0.42
CA ASP A 143 8.17 7.52 0.86
C ASP A 143 7.96 8.47 2.04
N ASN A 144 8.45 9.70 1.95
CA ASN A 144 8.24 10.74 2.95
C ASN A 144 6.75 11.06 3.11
N LEU A 145 6.05 11.24 1.99
CA LEU A 145 4.61 11.48 1.98
C LEU A 145 3.85 10.34 2.67
N LYS A 146 4.09 9.08 2.26
CA LYS A 146 3.48 7.91 2.88
C LYS A 146 3.80 7.83 4.37
N ALA A 147 5.03 8.15 4.77
CA ALA A 147 5.45 8.14 6.16
C ALA A 147 4.69 9.16 7.01
N HIS A 148 4.51 10.39 6.51
CA HIS A 148 3.68 11.41 7.16
C HIS A 148 2.23 10.97 7.28
N LEU A 149 1.61 10.49 6.19
CA LEU A 149 0.22 10.00 6.22
C LEU A 149 0.04 8.86 7.24
N ASN A 150 0.96 7.89 7.25
CA ASN A 150 0.90 6.75 8.17
C ASN A 150 1.14 7.15 9.63
N ARG A 151 2.00 8.14 9.90
CA ARG A 151 2.17 8.69 11.25
C ARG A 151 0.90 9.42 11.69
N GLY A 152 0.34 10.29 10.85
CA GLY A 152 -0.90 11.01 11.15
C GLY A 152 -2.05 10.07 11.52
N SER A 153 -2.29 9.03 10.72
CA SER A 153 -3.32 8.01 11.01
C SER A 153 -3.07 7.27 12.33
N ARG A 154 -1.82 6.95 12.67
CA ARG A 154 -1.49 6.32 13.96
C ARG A 154 -1.74 7.26 15.13
N HIS A 155 -1.41 8.54 14.99
CA HIS A 155 -1.69 9.54 16.02
C HIS A 155 -3.19 9.69 16.28
N LEU A 156 -4.02 9.72 15.23
CA LEU A 156 -5.48 9.70 15.35
C LEU A 156 -5.99 8.48 16.12
N ASN A 157 -5.52 7.28 15.76
CA ASN A 157 -5.92 6.04 16.42
C ASN A 157 -5.50 5.98 17.91
N GLN A 158 -4.53 6.79 18.32
CA GLN A 158 -4.04 6.89 19.68
C GLN A 158 -4.69 8.04 20.46
N GLY A 159 -5.66 8.74 19.88
CA GLY A 159 -6.31 9.89 20.51
C GLY A 159 -5.39 11.12 20.62
N ARG A 160 -4.44 11.26 19.70
CA ARG A 160 -3.44 12.35 19.65
C ARG A 160 -3.67 13.23 18.42
N PRO A 161 -4.76 14.01 18.37
CA PRO A 161 -5.19 14.67 17.14
C PRO A 161 -4.28 15.83 16.73
N GLU A 162 -3.65 16.53 17.66
CA GLU A 162 -2.73 17.63 17.34
C GLU A 162 -1.46 17.14 16.63
N GLU A 163 -0.87 16.04 17.09
CA GLU A 163 0.26 15.42 16.40
C GLU A 163 -0.14 14.88 15.01
N ALA A 164 -1.39 14.39 14.86
CA ALA A 164 -1.89 13.99 13.56
C ALA A 164 -2.02 15.17 12.59
N VAL A 165 -2.49 16.32 13.08
CA VAL A 165 -2.59 17.56 12.29
C VAL A 165 -1.21 17.97 11.77
N ALA A 166 -0.18 17.96 12.61
CA ALA A 166 1.18 18.31 12.20
C ALA A 166 1.72 17.37 11.10
N GLU A 167 1.48 16.07 11.23
CA GLU A 167 1.91 15.09 10.21
C GLU A 167 1.14 15.25 8.89
N PHE A 168 -0.16 15.51 8.92
CA PHE A 168 -0.93 15.74 7.70
C PHE A 168 -0.63 17.08 7.04
N GLN A 169 -0.30 18.13 7.80
CA GLN A 169 0.21 19.38 7.26
C GLN A 169 1.55 19.19 6.55
N ALA A 170 2.46 18.39 7.12
CA ALA A 170 3.72 18.05 6.46
C ALA A 170 3.50 17.22 5.18
N ALA A 171 2.56 16.27 5.18
CA ALA A 171 2.15 15.57 3.96
C ALA A 171 1.58 16.52 2.89
N LEU A 172 0.77 17.50 3.31
CA LEU A 172 0.20 18.49 2.41
C LEU A 172 1.26 19.45 1.85
N ALA A 173 2.31 19.75 2.61
CA ALA A 173 3.44 20.54 2.11
C ALA A 173 4.20 19.82 0.97
N LEU A 174 4.20 18.48 0.95
CA LEU A 174 4.76 17.68 -0.13
C LEU A 174 3.83 17.64 -1.35
N GLU A 175 2.52 17.40 -1.14
CA GLU A 175 1.50 17.37 -2.20
C GLU A 175 0.31 18.28 -1.87
N PRO A 176 0.38 19.60 -2.18
CA PRO A 176 -0.63 20.58 -1.75
C PRO A 176 -2.02 20.41 -2.40
N LYS A 177 -2.11 19.65 -3.50
CA LYS A 177 -3.34 19.50 -4.29
C LYS A 177 -4.01 18.14 -4.11
N ARG A 178 -3.63 17.38 -3.09
CA ARG A 178 -4.19 16.04 -2.86
C ARG A 178 -5.45 16.13 -1.99
N GLY A 179 -6.60 15.87 -2.59
CA GLY A 179 -7.91 15.90 -1.93
C GLY A 179 -7.97 15.00 -0.70
N ALA A 180 -7.53 13.74 -0.85
CA ALA A 180 -7.43 12.80 0.27
C ALA A 180 -6.62 13.33 1.47
N THR A 181 -5.52 14.07 1.25
CA THR A 181 -4.71 14.65 2.34
C THR A 181 -5.46 15.77 3.05
N HIS A 182 -6.17 16.63 2.31
CA HIS A 182 -7.06 17.62 2.90
C HIS A 182 -8.17 16.97 3.73
N GLY A 183 -8.77 15.87 3.26
CA GLY A 183 -9.78 15.13 4.02
C GLY A 183 -9.24 14.52 5.32
N LEU A 184 -8.02 13.96 5.29
CA LEU A 184 -7.35 13.42 6.48
C LEU A 184 -7.00 14.53 7.49
N LEU A 185 -6.47 15.65 7.00
CA LEU A 185 -6.20 16.83 7.83
C LEU A 185 -7.50 17.36 8.46
N ALA A 186 -8.57 17.47 7.68
CA ALA A 186 -9.87 17.90 8.18
C ALA A 186 -10.40 16.98 9.30
N ALA A 187 -10.25 15.66 9.15
CA ALA A 187 -10.61 14.70 10.19
C ALA A 187 -9.78 14.89 11.47
N ALA A 188 -8.47 15.12 11.34
CA ALA A 188 -7.59 15.36 12.49
C ALA A 188 -7.91 16.67 13.21
N VAL A 189 -8.12 17.75 12.47
CA VAL A 189 -8.51 19.06 12.99
C VAL A 189 -9.88 18.98 13.69
N ALA A 190 -10.85 18.26 13.11
CA ALA A 190 -12.15 18.01 13.71
C ALA A 190 -12.05 17.20 15.02
N ALA A 191 -11.14 16.23 15.10
CA ALA A 191 -10.86 15.45 16.31
C ALA A 191 -10.16 16.30 17.39
N ALA A 192 -9.42 17.34 16.99
CA ALA A 192 -8.85 18.34 17.90
C ALA A 192 -9.88 19.39 18.39
N GLY A 193 -11.13 19.32 17.94
CA GLY A 193 -12.19 20.27 18.33
C GLY A 193 -12.20 21.58 17.55
N ARG A 194 -11.42 21.68 16.46
CA ARG A 194 -11.31 22.89 15.62
C ARG A 194 -12.25 22.82 14.41
N ASP A 195 -13.56 22.82 14.68
CA ASP A 195 -14.58 22.51 13.66
C ASP A 195 -14.60 23.47 12.46
N ASP A 196 -14.35 24.78 12.64
CA ASP A 196 -14.32 25.74 11.54
C ASP A 196 -13.19 25.45 10.54
N GLU A 197 -11.98 25.17 11.05
CA GLU A 197 -10.81 24.82 10.22
C GLU A 197 -11.03 23.47 9.53
N ALA A 198 -11.69 22.51 10.20
CA ALA A 198 -12.04 21.23 9.58
C ALA A 198 -13.00 21.39 8.40
N ILE A 199 -14.00 22.28 8.51
CA ILE A 199 -14.95 22.57 7.41
C ILE A 199 -14.20 23.13 6.20
N GLU A 200 -13.25 24.05 6.39
CA GLU A 200 -12.45 24.58 5.28
C GLU A 200 -11.66 23.49 4.56
N HIS A 201 -11.02 22.59 5.32
CA HIS A 201 -10.25 21.50 4.72
C HIS A 201 -11.14 20.46 4.04
N TYR A 202 -12.32 20.13 4.59
CA TYR A 202 -13.27 19.26 3.88
C TYR A 202 -13.79 19.89 2.59
N ARG A 203 -14.05 21.19 2.58
CA ARG A 203 -14.45 21.90 1.36
C ARG A 203 -13.34 21.86 0.30
N ARG A 204 -12.09 22.13 0.68
CA ARG A 204 -10.92 21.95 -0.22
C ARG A 204 -10.79 20.52 -0.72
N ALA A 205 -11.02 19.52 0.13
CA ALA A 205 -11.00 18.12 -0.28
C ALA A 205 -12.07 17.85 -1.34
N LEU A 206 -13.29 18.37 -1.18
CA LEU A 206 -14.39 18.24 -2.14
C LEU A 206 -14.22 19.09 -3.41
N GLU A 207 -13.46 20.18 -3.37
CA GLU A 207 -13.07 20.93 -4.58
C GLU A 207 -12.18 20.08 -5.50
N VAL A 208 -11.33 19.22 -4.90
CA VAL A 208 -10.43 18.32 -5.65
C VAL A 208 -11.12 16.99 -5.99
N GLU A 209 -11.84 16.41 -5.03
CA GLU A 209 -12.48 15.09 -5.10
C GLU A 209 -13.99 15.21 -4.80
N PRO A 210 -14.80 15.80 -5.70
CA PRO A 210 -16.22 16.12 -5.47
C PRO A 210 -17.15 14.89 -5.36
N GLN A 211 -16.63 13.69 -5.63
CA GLN A 211 -17.38 12.44 -5.57
C GLN A 211 -16.97 11.56 -4.38
N GLU A 212 -16.10 12.04 -3.50
CA GLU A 212 -15.70 11.29 -2.31
C GLU A 212 -16.80 11.33 -1.24
N ALA A 213 -17.56 10.24 -1.15
CA ALA A 213 -18.70 10.11 -0.24
C ALA A 213 -18.30 10.29 1.23
N ALA A 214 -17.10 9.83 1.62
CA ALA A 214 -16.61 9.98 2.99
C ALA A 214 -16.38 11.46 3.37
N HIS A 215 -15.91 12.28 2.43
CA HIS A 215 -15.73 13.72 2.66
C HIS A 215 -17.07 14.44 2.86
N HIS A 216 -18.08 14.10 2.05
CA HIS A 216 -19.44 14.60 2.27
C HIS A 216 -19.98 14.20 3.65
N ASN A 217 -19.89 12.93 4.03
CA ASN A 217 -20.38 12.46 5.33
C ASN A 217 -19.68 13.16 6.51
N ASN A 218 -18.36 13.28 6.46
CA ASN A 218 -17.61 13.85 7.56
C ASN A 218 -17.83 15.37 7.68
N LEU A 219 -17.92 16.07 6.53
CA LEU A 219 -18.33 17.47 6.52
C LEU A 219 -19.73 17.65 7.12
N GLY A 220 -20.70 16.81 6.73
CA GLY A 220 -22.04 16.82 7.31
C GLY A 220 -22.01 16.60 8.83
N THR A 221 -21.16 15.70 9.31
CA THR A 221 -20.99 15.45 10.76
C THR A 221 -20.46 16.70 11.49
N VAL A 222 -19.46 17.38 10.93
CA VAL A 222 -18.90 18.61 11.53
C VAL A 222 -19.93 19.74 11.51
N LEU A 223 -20.61 19.94 10.38
CA LEU A 223 -21.67 20.95 10.23
C LEU A 223 -22.82 20.74 11.21
N ALA A 224 -23.25 19.49 11.42
CA ALA A 224 -24.29 19.16 12.38
C ALA A 224 -23.89 19.52 13.82
N ARG A 225 -22.62 19.30 14.20
CA ARG A 225 -22.08 19.72 15.52
C ARG A 225 -22.11 21.23 15.70
N GLN A 226 -21.91 22.00 14.63
CA GLN A 226 -22.04 23.46 14.64
C GLN A 226 -23.50 23.98 14.55
N GLY A 227 -24.49 23.08 14.50
CA GLY A 227 -25.90 23.47 14.35
C GLY A 227 -26.30 23.88 12.92
N LYS A 228 -25.41 23.73 11.93
CA LYS A 228 -25.69 23.97 10.49
C LYS A 228 -26.42 22.77 9.88
N LEU A 229 -27.58 22.45 10.44
CA LEU A 229 -28.27 21.19 10.21
C LEU A 229 -28.66 20.99 8.75
N GLU A 230 -29.29 21.95 8.09
CA GLU A 230 -29.78 21.76 6.72
C GLU A 230 -28.64 21.49 5.71
N GLU A 231 -27.51 22.19 5.88
CA GLU A 231 -26.30 21.95 5.08
C GLU A 231 -25.78 20.52 5.34
N ALA A 232 -25.73 20.10 6.61
CA ALA A 232 -25.33 18.75 6.99
C ALA A 232 -26.23 17.67 6.35
N LEU A 233 -27.55 17.85 6.36
CA LEU A 233 -28.50 16.90 5.78
C LEU A 233 -28.27 16.72 4.27
N SER A 234 -27.99 17.81 3.55
CA SER A 234 -27.67 17.76 2.12
C SER A 234 -26.37 16.97 1.87
N HIS A 235 -25.35 17.14 2.72
CA HIS A 235 -24.10 16.40 2.59
C HIS A 235 -24.27 14.90 2.86
N PHE A 236 -25.04 14.52 3.89
CA PHE A 236 -25.33 13.10 4.14
C PHE A 236 -26.11 12.44 3.01
N GLU A 237 -27.10 13.15 2.44
CA GLU A 237 -27.85 12.66 1.29
C GLU A 237 -26.94 12.46 0.08
N LYS A 238 -26.05 13.42 -0.19
CA LYS A 238 -25.08 13.30 -1.27
C LYS A 238 -24.13 12.11 -1.07
N ALA A 239 -23.64 11.88 0.16
CA ALA A 239 -22.81 10.72 0.48
C ALA A 239 -23.54 9.40 0.19
N ALA A 240 -24.82 9.27 0.59
CA ALA A 240 -25.64 8.10 0.31
C ALA A 240 -25.92 7.86 -1.17
N GLN A 241 -25.96 8.92 -1.99
CA GLN A 241 -26.09 8.81 -3.45
C GLN A 241 -24.78 8.36 -4.11
N LEU A 242 -23.63 8.84 -3.62
CA LEU A 242 -22.32 8.57 -4.18
C LEU A 242 -21.81 7.16 -3.87
N ASP A 243 -22.12 6.65 -2.66
CA ASP A 243 -21.76 5.30 -2.24
C ASP A 243 -23.00 4.57 -1.69
N PRO A 244 -23.73 3.85 -2.57
CA PRO A 244 -24.88 3.04 -2.21
C PRO A 244 -24.57 1.87 -1.26
N GLU A 245 -23.33 1.35 -1.27
CA GLU A 245 -22.94 0.22 -0.41
C GLU A 245 -22.92 0.64 1.06
N ARG A 246 -22.50 1.88 1.33
CA ARG A 246 -22.48 2.46 2.68
C ARG A 246 -23.67 3.38 2.98
N ALA A 247 -24.68 3.42 2.12
CA ALA A 247 -25.84 4.30 2.26
C ALA A 247 -26.53 4.20 3.61
N SER A 248 -26.64 3.00 4.20
CA SER A 248 -27.23 2.80 5.53
C SER A 248 -26.49 3.56 6.63
N THR A 249 -25.15 3.63 6.55
CA THR A 249 -24.31 4.36 7.51
C THR A 249 -24.52 5.86 7.40
N TYR A 250 -24.60 6.40 6.18
CA TYR A 250 -24.83 7.82 5.94
C TYR A 250 -26.26 8.24 6.33
N GLN A 251 -27.25 7.39 6.07
CA GLN A 251 -28.63 7.59 6.52
C GLN A 251 -28.72 7.53 8.05
N PHE A 252 -28.00 6.62 8.71
CA PHE A 252 -27.88 6.60 10.16
C PHE A 252 -27.33 7.93 10.70
N ASN A 253 -26.20 8.42 10.16
CA ASN A 253 -25.61 9.69 10.60
C ASN A 253 -26.57 10.87 10.40
N ARG A 254 -27.29 10.89 9.28
CA ARG A 254 -28.37 11.86 9.01
C ARG A 254 -29.49 11.79 10.05
N GLY A 255 -29.97 10.59 10.37
CA GLY A 255 -30.99 10.36 11.38
C GLY A 255 -30.55 10.75 12.79
N ALA A 256 -29.30 10.45 13.16
CA ALA A 256 -28.70 10.85 14.42
C ALA A 256 -28.58 12.38 14.53
N ALA A 257 -28.16 13.06 13.46
CA ALA A 257 -28.10 14.53 13.42
C ALA A 257 -29.49 15.15 13.63
N LEU A 258 -30.53 14.62 12.99
CA LEU A 258 -31.92 15.05 13.19
C LEU A 258 -32.40 14.86 14.64
N LEU A 259 -32.06 13.72 15.26
CA LEU A 259 -32.41 13.45 16.66
C LEU A 259 -31.71 14.40 17.64
N ASN A 260 -30.45 14.71 17.39
CA ASN A 260 -29.68 15.64 18.21
C ASN A 260 -30.21 17.06 18.10
N ALA A 261 -30.74 17.43 16.93
CA ALA A 261 -31.41 18.71 16.71
C ALA A 261 -32.89 18.75 17.19
N GLY A 262 -33.38 17.69 17.85
CA GLY A 262 -34.75 17.67 18.37
C GLY A 262 -35.83 17.50 17.29
N ARG A 263 -35.50 16.91 16.13
CA ARG A 263 -36.42 16.63 15.02
C ARG A 263 -36.71 15.12 14.85
N PRO A 264 -37.26 14.45 15.87
CA PRO A 264 -37.46 12.99 15.86
C PRO A 264 -38.44 12.52 14.77
N ALA A 265 -39.45 13.33 14.45
CA ALA A 265 -40.42 13.02 13.40
C ALA A 265 -39.76 12.88 12.01
N GLU A 266 -38.74 13.69 11.75
CA GLU A 266 -37.98 13.65 10.49
C GLU A 266 -36.88 12.60 10.51
N ALA A 267 -36.29 12.32 11.68
CA ALA A 267 -35.33 11.23 11.84
C ALA A 267 -35.95 9.85 11.57
N LEU A 268 -37.22 9.67 11.95
CA LEU A 268 -37.92 8.39 11.89
C LEU A 268 -37.92 7.72 10.50
N PRO A 269 -38.38 8.38 9.40
CA PRO A 269 -38.34 7.76 8.07
C PRO A 269 -36.91 7.44 7.62
N VAL A 270 -35.93 8.27 7.98
CA VAL A 270 -34.52 8.08 7.60
C VAL A 270 -33.92 6.88 8.30
N LEU A 271 -34.15 6.73 9.61
CA LEU A 271 -33.65 5.61 10.39
C LEU A 271 -34.34 4.28 10.01
N ARG A 272 -35.63 4.32 9.66
CA ARG A 272 -36.33 3.16 9.07
C ARG A 272 -35.74 2.75 7.73
N GLN A 273 -35.31 3.72 6.91
CA GLN A 273 -34.62 3.41 5.67
C GLN A 273 -33.26 2.76 5.96
N ALA A 274 -32.48 3.33 6.88
CA ALA A 274 -31.18 2.78 7.26
C ALA A 274 -31.26 1.31 7.72
N THR A 275 -32.23 0.97 8.58
CA THR A 275 -32.43 -0.41 9.08
C THR A 275 -33.01 -1.36 8.03
N ARG A 276 -33.67 -0.86 6.99
CA ARG A 276 -34.11 -1.68 5.85
C ARG A 276 -32.98 -1.93 4.86
N THR A 277 -32.16 -0.91 4.59
CA THR A 277 -31.00 -1.00 3.71
C THR A 277 -29.95 -1.92 4.31
N ASP A 278 -29.71 -1.80 5.62
CA ASP A 278 -28.84 -2.71 6.37
C ASP A 278 -29.50 -3.13 7.69
N PRO A 279 -30.14 -4.32 7.71
CA PRO A 279 -30.74 -4.88 8.92
C PRO A 279 -29.74 -5.23 10.02
N THR A 280 -28.45 -5.31 9.71
CA THR A 280 -27.36 -5.67 10.64
C THR A 280 -26.68 -4.47 11.28
N LEU A 281 -26.99 -3.25 10.83
CA LEU A 281 -26.49 -2.00 11.41
C LEU A 281 -27.14 -1.75 12.79
N ALA A 282 -26.57 -2.38 13.83
CA ALA A 282 -27.12 -2.36 15.18
C ALA A 282 -27.45 -0.94 15.68
N VAL A 283 -26.52 0.00 15.52
CA VAL A 283 -26.69 1.38 15.99
C VAL A 283 -27.92 2.06 15.37
N ALA A 284 -28.26 1.78 14.11
CA ALA A 284 -29.44 2.36 13.48
C ALA A 284 -30.75 1.91 14.16
N HIS A 285 -30.80 0.66 14.67
CA HIS A 285 -31.97 0.16 15.42
C HIS A 285 -32.11 0.84 16.78
N TYR A 286 -31.01 1.08 17.50
CA TYR A 286 -31.06 1.85 18.75
C TYR A 286 -31.60 3.26 18.52
N PHE A 287 -31.08 3.97 17.51
CA PHE A 287 -31.53 5.32 17.19
C PHE A 287 -32.95 5.34 16.62
N LEU A 288 -33.39 4.30 15.91
CA LEU A 288 -34.78 4.13 15.51
C LEU A 288 -35.71 4.03 16.73
N GLY A 289 -35.34 3.24 17.74
CA GLY A 289 -36.05 3.16 19.01
C GLY A 289 -36.14 4.53 19.70
N LEU A 290 -35.04 5.28 19.75
CA LEU A 290 -35.03 6.65 20.28
C LEU A 290 -35.94 7.60 19.49
N ALA A 291 -35.93 7.52 18.16
CA ALA A 291 -36.80 8.34 17.31
C ALA A 291 -38.27 8.06 17.58
N LEU A 292 -38.65 6.78 17.67
CA LEU A 292 -40.02 6.37 18.01
C LEU A 292 -40.45 6.94 19.36
N VAL A 293 -39.66 6.74 20.41
CA VAL A 293 -39.95 7.24 21.77
C VAL A 293 -40.05 8.76 21.84
N ARG A 294 -39.19 9.49 21.10
CA ARG A 294 -39.18 10.96 21.10
C ARG A 294 -40.25 11.55 20.18
N SER A 295 -40.73 10.80 19.19
CA SER A 295 -41.79 11.24 18.26
C SER A 295 -43.20 11.09 18.84
N THR A 296 -43.39 10.21 19.83
CA THR A 296 -44.67 10.07 20.52
C THR A 296 -44.85 11.14 21.59
N PRO A 297 -45.93 11.95 21.54
CA PRO A 297 -46.26 12.86 22.61
C PRO A 297 -46.43 12.09 23.91
N ARG A 298 -45.73 12.50 24.98
CA ARG A 298 -46.10 12.05 26.33
C ARG A 298 -47.49 12.59 26.60
N LEU A 299 -48.45 11.72 26.94
CA LEU A 299 -49.73 12.16 27.50
C LEU A 299 -49.43 12.88 28.82
N SER A 300 -49.24 14.20 28.76
CA SER A 300 -49.06 15.04 29.94
C SER A 300 -50.37 15.05 30.70
N GLY A 301 -50.45 14.23 31.76
CA GLY A 301 -51.64 14.15 32.64
C GLY A 301 -52.16 12.75 32.92
N ALA A 302 -51.62 11.69 32.30
CA ALA A 302 -52.00 10.32 32.64
C ALA A 302 -51.49 9.94 34.06
N PRO A 303 -52.35 9.41 34.95
CA PRO A 303 -51.91 8.96 36.26
C PRO A 303 -50.87 7.83 36.12
N ALA A 304 -49.92 7.77 37.06
CA ALA A 304 -48.77 6.84 37.05
C ALA A 304 -49.11 5.34 36.96
N ALA A 305 -50.40 4.98 37.00
CA ALA A 305 -50.91 3.61 36.89
C ALA A 305 -51.30 3.20 35.46
N GLU A 306 -51.39 4.12 34.51
CA GLU A 306 -51.48 3.75 33.10
C GLU A 306 -50.08 3.32 32.63
N ARG A 307 -49.91 2.01 32.42
CA ARG A 307 -48.75 1.46 31.71
C ARG A 307 -48.57 2.30 30.46
N VAL A 308 -47.49 3.07 30.40
CA VAL A 308 -47.11 3.81 29.20
C VAL A 308 -46.84 2.77 28.14
N GLU A 309 -47.83 2.49 27.29
CA GLU A 309 -47.64 1.60 26.16
C GLU A 309 -46.51 2.19 25.31
N PRO A 310 -45.43 1.43 25.05
CA PRO A 310 -44.36 1.93 24.24
C PRO A 310 -44.89 2.21 22.82
N PRO A 311 -44.30 3.19 22.10
CA PRO A 311 -44.62 3.39 20.70
C PRO A 311 -44.51 2.06 19.94
N PRO A 312 -45.44 1.76 19.02
CA PRO A 312 -45.32 0.59 18.16
C PRO A 312 -43.95 0.55 17.47
N GLY A 313 -43.24 -0.58 17.59
CA GLY A 313 -41.91 -0.79 17.01
C GLY A 313 -40.74 -0.36 17.90
N ALA A 314 -40.97 0.34 19.02
CA ALA A 314 -39.86 0.84 19.86
C ALA A 314 -39.20 -0.29 20.65
N VAL A 315 -39.99 -1.21 21.22
CA VAL A 315 -39.48 -2.38 21.94
C VAL A 315 -38.69 -3.28 20.98
N GLU A 316 -39.23 -3.53 19.80
CA GLU A 316 -38.64 -4.36 18.76
C GLU A 316 -37.29 -3.78 18.30
N ALA A 317 -37.21 -2.46 18.10
CA ALA A 317 -35.96 -1.82 17.70
C ALA A 317 -34.86 -1.96 18.77
N PHE A 318 -35.18 -1.79 20.06
CA PHE A 318 -34.21 -1.97 21.13
C PHE A 318 -33.82 -3.43 21.34
N GLN A 319 -34.78 -4.36 21.22
CA GLN A 319 -34.49 -5.79 21.29
C GLN A 319 -33.59 -6.23 20.14
N HIS A 320 -33.86 -5.79 18.92
CA HIS A 320 -33.03 -6.10 17.74
C HIS A 320 -31.63 -5.50 17.87
N TYR A 321 -31.50 -4.28 18.40
CA TYR A 321 -30.20 -3.71 18.74
C TYR A 321 -29.43 -4.60 19.72
N LEU A 322 -30.05 -5.05 20.81
CA LEU A 322 -29.41 -5.91 21.81
C LEU A 322 -29.07 -7.31 21.29
N GLN A 323 -29.81 -7.82 20.30
CA GLN A 323 -29.46 -9.08 19.61
C GLN A 323 -28.18 -8.93 18.80
N LEU A 324 -28.01 -7.79 18.10
CA LEU A 324 -26.85 -7.52 17.26
C LEU A 324 -25.62 -7.06 18.06
N ALA A 325 -25.83 -6.28 19.12
CA ALA A 325 -24.77 -5.65 19.92
C ALA A 325 -25.09 -5.71 21.42
N PRO A 326 -25.10 -6.91 22.03
CA PRO A 326 -25.49 -7.11 23.44
C PRO A 326 -24.58 -6.37 24.42
N GLU A 327 -23.30 -6.18 24.08
CA GLU A 327 -22.31 -5.44 24.87
C GLU A 327 -21.89 -4.13 24.18
N GLY A 328 -22.72 -3.62 23.28
CA GLY A 328 -22.47 -2.34 22.61
C GLY A 328 -22.63 -1.14 23.54
N GLU A 329 -22.12 0.01 23.11
CA GLU A 329 -22.15 1.28 23.87
C GLU A 329 -23.56 1.65 24.38
N TYR A 330 -24.58 1.38 23.58
CA TYR A 330 -25.98 1.70 23.89
C TYR A 330 -26.75 0.53 24.54
N ALA A 331 -26.09 -0.58 24.87
CA ALA A 331 -26.75 -1.73 25.49
C ALA A 331 -27.27 -1.42 26.90
N PRO A 332 -26.52 -0.75 27.79
CA PRO A 332 -27.05 -0.35 29.09
C PRO A 332 -28.32 0.50 29.02
N PRO A 333 -28.41 1.61 28.24
CA PRO A 333 -29.64 2.39 28.15
C PRO A 333 -30.78 1.65 27.45
N ALA A 334 -30.50 0.78 26.46
CA ALA A 334 -31.54 -0.05 25.83
C ALA A 334 -32.15 -1.05 26.83
N ARG A 335 -31.31 -1.74 27.62
CA ARG A 335 -31.75 -2.67 28.68
C ARG A 335 -32.57 -1.96 29.75
N ASP A 336 -32.14 -0.77 30.19
CA ASP A 336 -32.88 0.04 31.17
C ASP A 336 -34.28 0.42 30.65
N TYR A 337 -34.38 0.87 29.40
CA TYR A 337 -35.67 1.19 28.78
C TYR A 337 -36.61 -0.03 28.75
N LEU A 338 -36.12 -1.17 28.28
CA LEU A 338 -36.92 -2.41 28.21
C LEU A 338 -37.32 -2.92 29.60
N LYS A 339 -36.44 -2.79 30.61
CA LYS A 339 -36.72 -3.18 32.00
C LYS A 339 -37.88 -2.37 32.58
N ARG A 340 -37.92 -1.05 32.35
CA ARG A 340 -39.02 -0.18 32.83
C ARG A 340 -40.38 -0.54 32.23
N LEU A 341 -40.38 -1.15 31.04
CA LEU A 341 -41.59 -1.61 30.35
C LEU A 341 -41.95 -3.07 30.66
N GLY A 342 -41.13 -3.81 31.41
CA GLY A 342 -41.29 -5.25 31.58
C GLY A 342 -41.09 -6.05 30.29
N ALA A 343 -40.34 -5.51 29.33
CA ALA A 343 -40.16 -6.05 27.97
C ALA A 343 -38.71 -6.51 27.68
N LEU A 344 -37.95 -6.85 28.73
CA LEU A 344 -36.60 -7.38 28.57
C LEU A 344 -36.63 -8.63 27.67
N PRO A 345 -35.65 -8.78 26.75
CA PRO A 345 -35.50 -10.04 26.04
C PRO A 345 -35.29 -11.17 27.06
N PRO A 346 -35.82 -12.39 26.84
CA PRO A 346 -35.45 -13.53 27.68
C PRO A 346 -33.93 -13.64 27.71
N GLU A 347 -33.35 -13.87 28.90
CA GLU A 347 -31.92 -14.09 29.06
C GLU A 347 -31.43 -15.01 27.95
N SER A 348 -30.39 -14.58 27.24
CA SER A 348 -29.86 -15.22 26.05
C SER A 348 -29.70 -16.73 26.25
N VAL A 349 -30.70 -17.50 25.82
CA VAL A 349 -30.46 -18.89 25.45
C VAL A 349 -29.71 -18.77 24.13
N LEU A 350 -28.38 -18.72 24.21
CA LEU A 350 -27.56 -19.02 23.05
C LEU A 350 -28.13 -20.31 22.45
N PRO A 351 -28.46 -20.36 21.14
CA PRO A 351 -28.83 -21.63 20.54
C PRO A 351 -27.71 -22.61 20.85
N THR A 352 -28.02 -23.67 21.60
CA THR A 352 -27.11 -24.79 21.79
C THR A 352 -26.87 -25.36 20.42
N ILE A 353 -25.73 -24.99 19.80
CA ILE A 353 -25.25 -25.68 18.61
C ILE A 353 -24.94 -27.09 19.12
N PRO A 354 -25.67 -28.14 18.68
CA PRO A 354 -25.31 -29.49 19.05
C PRO A 354 -23.88 -29.70 18.55
N LEU A 355 -22.97 -30.05 19.46
CA LEU A 355 -21.64 -30.49 19.08
C LEU A 355 -21.81 -31.64 18.09
N PRO A 356 -21.11 -31.65 16.94
CA PRO A 356 -21.20 -32.77 16.02
C PRO A 356 -20.84 -34.04 16.79
N GLU A 357 -21.69 -35.06 16.71
CA GLU A 357 -21.40 -36.39 17.25
C GLU A 357 -20.07 -36.86 16.67
N ILE A 358 -19.01 -36.84 17.50
CA ILE A 358 -17.77 -37.52 17.18
C ILE A 358 -18.11 -39.00 17.30
N ARG A 359 -18.44 -39.64 16.17
CA ARG A 359 -18.56 -41.10 16.10
C ARG A 359 -17.17 -41.72 16.35
N PRO A 360 -17.11 -42.80 17.14
CA PRO A 360 -15.87 -43.37 17.67
C PRO A 360 -14.90 -43.88 16.60
#